data_AF-A0A179UHU8-F1
#
_entry.id   AF-A0A179UHU8-F1
#
_cell.length_a   1.000
_cell.length_b   1.000
_cell.length_c   1.000
_cell.angle_alpha   90.00
_cell.angle_beta   90.00
_cell.angle_gamma   90.00
#
_symmetry.space_group_name_H-M   'P 1'
#
loop_
_entity.id
_entity.type
_entity.pdbx_description
1 polymer ?
#
loop_
_entity_poly.entity_id
_entity_poly.type
_entity_poly.pdbx_seq_one_letter_code
_entity_poly.pdbx_strand_id
1 'polypeptide(L)'
;MPRRRPQPSTPEDLPDPPSDSEKKEYYVAGDKVYFVLRGGSEWRMGSISNKTFSTLMAVVIDDETEDEENVRTEYIRLRRS
;
A
#
# COMPACT_ATOMS: atom_id res chain seq x y z
N MET A 1 -17.16 7.57 20.75
CA MET A 1 -16.72 7.20 19.39
C MET A 1 -15.32 6.62 19.47
N PRO A 2 -15.05 5.38 19.03
CA PRO A 2 -13.66 4.92 18.91
C PRO A 2 -12.93 5.85 17.95
N ARG A 3 -11.85 6.49 18.42
CA ARG A 3 -10.98 7.31 17.58
C ARG A 3 -10.33 6.38 16.56
N ARG A 4 -10.68 6.51 15.27
CA ARG A 4 -9.95 5.86 14.19
C ARG A 4 -8.50 6.33 14.30
N ARG A 5 -7.57 5.38 14.42
CA ARG A 5 -6.14 5.74 14.44
C ARG A 5 -5.79 6.13 13.01
N PRO A 6 -5.32 7.38 12.78
CA PRO A 6 -4.84 7.76 11.47
C PRO A 6 -3.68 6.83 11.08
N GLN A 7 -3.56 6.57 9.78
CA GLN A 7 -2.47 5.79 9.25
C GLN A 7 -1.11 6.39 9.69
N PRO A 8 -0.09 5.57 9.99
CA PRO A 8 1.26 6.06 10.23
C PRO A 8 1.76 7.01 9.14
N SER A 9 2.59 7.98 9.51
CA SER A 9 3.27 8.89 8.58
C SER A 9 4.11 8.10 7.57
N THR A 10 4.40 8.73 6.43
CA THR A 10 5.25 8.11 5.41
C THR A 10 6.69 8.01 5.93
N PRO A 11 7.33 6.83 5.89
CA PRO A 11 8.73 6.70 6.24
C PRO A 11 9.65 7.50 5.30
N GLU A 12 10.74 8.04 5.84
CA GLU A 12 11.73 8.84 5.08
C GLU A 12 12.60 7.99 4.15
N ASP A 13 12.66 6.66 4.36
CA ASP A 13 13.41 5.71 3.54
C ASP A 13 12.71 5.34 2.23
N LEU A 14 11.51 5.85 1.98
CA LEU A 14 10.78 5.53 0.75
C LEU A 14 11.27 6.35 -0.43
N PRO A 15 11.36 5.76 -1.64
CA PRO A 15 11.56 6.52 -2.85
C PRO A 15 10.38 7.47 -3.11
N ASP A 16 10.63 8.52 -3.89
CA ASP A 16 9.59 9.47 -4.28
C ASP A 16 8.39 8.73 -4.90
N PRO A 17 7.16 8.97 -4.43
CA PRO A 17 5.99 8.27 -4.92
C PRO A 17 5.67 8.67 -6.37
N PRO A 18 5.05 7.77 -7.17
CA PRO A 18 4.58 8.11 -8.51
C PRO A 18 3.60 9.30 -8.49
N SER A 19 3.63 10.14 -9.53
CA SER A 19 2.87 11.40 -9.57
C SER A 19 1.35 11.20 -9.58
N ASP A 20 0.89 10.05 -10.05
CA ASP A 20 -0.51 9.62 -10.09
C ASP A 20 -0.94 8.83 -8.84
N SER A 21 -0.17 8.94 -7.76
CA SER A 21 -0.40 8.19 -6.52
C SER A 21 -0.88 9.05 -5.36
N GLU A 22 -1.71 8.48 -4.49
CA GLU A 22 -2.19 9.16 -3.27
C GLU A 22 -2.13 8.25 -2.04
N LYS A 23 -2.02 8.86 -0.86
CA LYS A 23 -2.09 8.12 0.41
C LYS A 23 -3.53 8.15 0.94
N LYS A 24 -4.11 6.98 1.23
CA LYS A 24 -5.46 6.84 1.81
C LYS A 24 -5.39 6.49 3.29
N GLU A 25 -6.40 6.88 4.06
CA GLU A 25 -6.53 6.45 5.47
C GLU A 25 -6.59 4.92 5.62
N TYR A 26 -7.23 4.25 4.66
CA TYR A 26 -7.29 2.80 4.55
C TYR A 26 -7.43 2.37 3.08
N TYR A 27 -6.97 1.16 2.79
CA TYR A 27 -7.07 0.52 1.49
C TYR A 27 -8.08 -0.63 1.56
N VAL A 28 -8.81 -0.85 0.48
CA VAL A 28 -9.83 -1.90 0.40
C VAL A 28 -9.51 -2.88 -0.72
N ALA A 29 -10.02 -4.11 -0.59
CA ALA A 29 -9.83 -5.15 -1.61
C ALA A 29 -10.23 -4.65 -3.00
N GLY A 30 -9.36 -4.90 -3.99
CA GLY A 30 -9.53 -4.43 -5.37
C GLY A 30 -8.93 -3.06 -5.67
N ASP A 31 -8.55 -2.26 -4.66
CA ASP A 31 -7.80 -1.01 -4.89
C ASP A 31 -6.53 -1.31 -5.70
N LYS A 32 -6.31 -0.57 -6.80
CA LYS A 32 -5.05 -0.57 -7.53
C LYS A 32 -4.06 0.32 -6.81
N VAL A 33 -2.86 -0.19 -6.56
CA VAL A 33 -1.89 0.46 -5.70
C VAL A 33 -0.48 0.41 -6.28
N TYR A 34 0.32 1.39 -5.88
CA TYR A 34 1.76 1.27 -5.83
C TYR A 34 2.17 0.79 -4.45
N PHE A 35 3.16 -0.09 -4.38
CA PHE A 35 3.72 -0.53 -3.12
C PHE A 35 5.24 -0.67 -3.23
N VAL A 36 5.92 -0.58 -2.09
CA VAL A 36 7.36 -0.85 -2.00
C VAL A 36 7.60 -1.81 -0.85
N LEU A 37 8.43 -2.82 -1.08
CA LEU A 37 8.80 -3.74 -0.02
C LEU A 37 9.74 -3.05 0.97
N ARG A 38 9.79 -3.52 2.21
CA ARG A 38 10.65 -2.92 3.23
C ARG A 38 12.13 -3.03 2.80
N GLY A 39 12.81 -1.89 2.68
CA GLY A 39 14.19 -1.82 2.17
C GLY A 39 14.29 -1.89 0.64
N GLY A 40 13.16 -1.90 -0.07
CA GLY A 40 13.10 -1.76 -1.52
C GLY A 40 13.35 -0.31 -1.95
N SER A 41 13.84 -0.13 -3.18
CA SER A 41 14.17 1.17 -3.75
C SER A 41 13.22 1.64 -4.85
N GLU A 42 12.18 0.86 -5.16
CA GLU A 42 11.27 1.12 -6.27
C GLU A 42 9.81 0.85 -5.91
N TRP A 43 8.92 1.62 -6.52
CA TRP A 43 7.48 1.41 -6.43
C TRP A 43 7.04 0.39 -7.46
N ARG A 44 6.47 -0.72 -7.00
CA ARG A 44 5.85 -1.76 -7.84
C ARG A 44 4.35 -1.57 -7.90
N MET A 45 3.73 -2.17 -8.90
CA MET A 45 2.29 -2.12 -9.12
C MET A 45 1.63 -3.36 -8.56
N GLY A 46 0.46 -3.19 -7.96
CA GLY A 46 -0.31 -4.32 -7.47
C GLY A 46 -1.75 -3.96 -7.16
N SER A 47 -2.42 -4.91 -6.50
CA SER A 47 -3.79 -4.72 -6.03
C SER A 47 -4.02 -5.30 -4.65
N ILE A 48 -4.91 -4.68 -3.88
CA ILE A 48 -5.19 -5.16 -2.52
C ILE A 48 -6.01 -6.44 -2.59
N SER A 49 -5.49 -7.50 -1.97
CA SER A 49 -6.17 -8.79 -1.85
C SER A 49 -7.35 -8.71 -0.87
N ASN A 50 -8.36 -9.55 -1.11
CA ASN A 50 -9.48 -9.78 -0.19
C ASN A 50 -9.05 -10.43 1.15
N LYS A 51 -7.81 -10.91 1.24
CA LYS A 51 -7.19 -11.40 2.48
C LYS A 51 -6.76 -10.28 3.43
N THR A 52 -6.86 -9.01 3.02
CA THR A 52 -6.56 -7.86 3.89
C THR A 52 -7.62 -7.70 4.97
N PHE A 53 -7.22 -7.89 6.23
CA PHE A 53 -8.09 -7.72 7.41
C PHE A 53 -7.62 -6.62 8.37
N SER A 54 -6.46 -5.99 8.09
CA SER A 54 -5.83 -5.00 8.96
C SER A 54 -5.79 -3.63 8.29
N THR A 55 -5.88 -2.58 9.11
CA THR A 55 -5.71 -1.18 8.66
C THR A 55 -4.23 -0.74 8.66
N LEU A 56 -3.33 -1.57 9.18
CA LEU A 56 -1.88 -1.30 9.25
C LEU A 56 -1.06 -2.19 8.30
N MET A 57 -1.59 -3.37 7.97
CA MET A 57 -0.99 -4.34 7.06
C MET A 57 -2.01 -4.70 5.99
N ALA A 58 -1.62 -4.59 4.74
CA ALA A 58 -2.40 -5.07 3.61
C ALA A 58 -1.69 -6.25 2.94
N VAL A 59 -2.48 -7.17 2.40
CA VAL A 59 -1.97 -8.18 1.48
C VAL A 59 -2.11 -7.60 0.08
N VAL A 60 -0.98 -7.36 -0.58
CA VAL A 60 -0.91 -6.82 -1.94
C VAL A 60 -0.55 -7.95 -2.89
N ILE A 61 -1.30 -8.08 -3.98
CA ILE A 61 -0.98 -8.98 -5.10
C ILE A 61 -0.11 -8.18 -6.05
N ASP A 62 1.13 -8.61 -6.28
CA ASP A 62 2.04 -7.99 -7.25
C ASP A 62 1.50 -8.22 -8.68
N ASP A 63 1.32 -7.14 -9.46
CA ASP A 63 0.80 -7.23 -10.83
C ASP A 63 1.84 -7.90 -11.78
N GLU A 64 3.14 -7.97 -11.43
CA GLU A 64 4.21 -8.59 -12.24
C GLU A 64 4.42 -10.07 -11.90
N THR A 65 4.52 -10.41 -10.61
CA THR A 65 4.86 -11.78 -10.17
C THR A 65 3.64 -12.62 -9.79
N GLU A 66 2.47 -11.99 -9.63
CA GLU A 66 1.24 -12.58 -9.09
C GLU A 66 1.35 -13.07 -7.62
N ASP A 67 2.47 -12.77 -6.94
CA ASP A 67 2.69 -13.15 -5.56
C ASP A 67 1.89 -12.28 -4.58
N GLU A 68 1.54 -12.86 -3.42
CA GLU A 68 0.90 -12.15 -2.33
C GLU A 68 1.93 -11.67 -1.30
N GLU A 69 2.05 -10.36 -1.15
CA GLU A 69 2.99 -9.69 -0.26
C GLU A 69 2.30 -9.04 0.94
N ASN A 70 2.87 -9.22 2.13
CA ASN A 70 2.38 -8.55 3.34
C ASN A 70 3.07 -7.20 3.50
N VAL A 71 2.37 -6.12 3.14
CA VAL A 71 2.93 -4.78 3.07
C VAL A 71 2.29 -3.87 4.12
N ARG A 72 3.13 -3.10 4.81
CA ARG A 72 2.63 -2.05 5.71
C ARG A 72 1.94 -0.96 4.90
N THR A 73 0.79 -0.48 5.36
CA THR A 73 0.02 0.53 4.63
C THR A 73 0.83 1.80 4.34
N GLU A 74 1.79 2.16 5.20
CA GLU A 74 2.68 3.32 5.02
C GLU A 74 3.59 3.21 3.77
N TYR A 75 3.85 1.99 3.30
CA TYR A 75 4.59 1.62 2.08
C TYR A 75 3.67 1.46 0.86
N ILE A 76 2.40 1.88 0.95
CA ILE A 76 1.39 1.75 -0.11
C ILE A 76 0.89 3.14 -0.52
N ARG A 77 0.62 3.34 -1.81
CA ARG A 77 -0.12 4.47 -2.38
C ARG A 77 -1.22 3.94 -3.30
N LEU A 78 -2.40 4.54 -3.28
CA LEU A 78 -3.42 4.28 -4.29
C LEU A 78 -2.91 4.78 -5.65
N ARG A 79 -3.02 3.96 -6.69
CA ARG A 79 -2.79 4.36 -8.08
C ARG A 79 -4.10 4.90 -8.63
N ARG A 80 -4.13 6.19 -8.98
CA ARG A 80 -5.30 6.78 -9.65
C ARG A 80 -5.33 6.28 -11.10
N SER A 81 -6.46 5.71 -11.51
CA SER A 81 -6.72 5.30 -12.89
C SER A 81 -6.96 6.48 -13.81
#